data_AF-A0A956J9Q8-F1
#
_entry.id   AF-A0A956J9Q8-F1
#
_cell.length_a   1.000
_cell.length_b   1.000
_cell.length_c   1.000
_cell.angle_alpha   90.00
_cell.angle_beta   90.00
_cell.angle_gamma   90.00
#
_symmetry.space_group_name_H-M   'P 1'
#
loop_
_entity.id
_entity.type
_entity.pdbx_description
1 polymer ?
#
loop_
_entity_poly.entity_id
_entity_poly.type
_entity_poly.pdbx_seq_one_letter_code
_entity_poly.pdbx_strand_id
1 'polypeptide(L)'
;MTFRPKVLAWLAASSLVLVGSVATAASDPVIDQKAGSLGRVIGIRIVTPGSRDHASYHGFVRTKPPLGDPETYYWGGSSCPAQKLTEAQVGVLVDALRDHQQLQVRPYYTLGEAADRCLMAFDLVAG
;
A
#
# COMPACT_ATOMS: atom_id res chain seq x y z
N MET A 1 -15.85 87.08 -13.06
CA MET A 1 -15.73 86.36 -11.77
C MET A 1 -15.13 84.98 -12.05
N THR A 2 -13.90 84.82 -11.59
CA THR A 2 -13.09 83.62 -11.27
C THR A 2 -13.59 82.19 -11.56
N PHE A 3 -12.73 81.48 -12.30
CA PHE A 3 -12.55 80.03 -12.45
C PHE A 3 -12.30 79.27 -11.13
N ARG A 4 -12.83 78.03 -11.01
CA ARG A 4 -12.13 76.77 -10.62
C ARG A 4 -13.13 75.67 -10.23
N PRO A 5 -13.29 74.58 -11.00
CA PRO A 5 -13.66 73.29 -10.46
C PRO A 5 -12.39 72.46 -10.20
N LYS A 6 -12.25 71.98 -8.96
CA LYS A 6 -11.17 71.10 -8.51
C LYS A 6 -11.41 69.70 -9.06
N VAL A 7 -10.45 69.20 -9.85
CA VAL A 7 -10.34 67.81 -10.26
C VAL A 7 -10.00 66.97 -9.04
N LEU A 8 -10.91 66.10 -8.61
CA LEU A 8 -10.64 65.06 -7.62
C LEU A 8 -10.36 63.76 -8.38
N ALA A 9 -9.07 63.52 -8.61
CA ALA A 9 -8.53 62.28 -9.12
C ALA A 9 -8.68 61.19 -8.03
N TRP A 10 -9.58 60.25 -8.25
CA TRP A 10 -9.67 59.03 -7.46
C TRP A 10 -8.68 58.00 -8.00
N LEU A 11 -7.57 57.80 -7.28
CA LEU A 11 -6.64 56.69 -7.49
C LEU A 11 -7.26 55.43 -6.84
N ALA A 12 -7.79 54.54 -7.68
CA ALA A 12 -8.18 53.20 -7.26
C ALA A 12 -6.91 52.34 -7.10
N ALA A 13 -6.42 52.21 -5.88
CA ALA A 13 -5.36 51.27 -5.53
C ALA A 13 -5.92 49.84 -5.64
N SER A 14 -5.56 49.14 -6.72
CA SER A 14 -5.89 47.73 -6.92
C SER A 14 -4.98 46.87 -6.04
N SER A 15 -5.51 46.40 -4.92
CA SER A 15 -4.84 45.43 -4.04
C SER A 15 -4.81 44.05 -4.72
N LEU A 16 -3.66 43.70 -5.28
CA LEU A 16 -3.39 42.38 -5.83
C LEU A 16 -3.21 41.39 -4.67
N VAL A 17 -4.25 40.62 -4.36
CA VAL A 17 -4.18 39.55 -3.35
C VAL A 17 -3.48 38.34 -3.97
N LEU A 18 -2.19 38.18 -3.68
CA LEU A 18 -1.44 36.96 -3.99
C LEU A 18 -1.95 35.83 -3.09
N VAL A 19 -2.90 35.05 -3.61
CA VAL A 19 -3.32 33.78 -2.99
C VAL A 19 -2.20 32.77 -3.23
N GLY A 20 -1.25 32.70 -2.30
CA GLY A 20 -0.22 31.68 -2.26
C GLY A 20 -0.86 30.31 -2.11
N SER A 21 -0.76 29.48 -3.15
CA SER A 21 -1.18 28.08 -3.10
C SER A 21 -0.21 27.31 -2.20
N VAL A 22 -0.63 27.05 -0.96
CA VAL A 22 0.07 26.11 -0.08
C VAL A 22 -0.08 24.71 -0.68
N ALA A 23 0.98 24.23 -1.34
CA ALA A 23 1.11 22.84 -1.72
C ALA A 23 1.22 22.02 -0.44
N THR A 24 0.08 21.50 0.04
CA THR A 24 0.09 20.45 1.06
C THR A 24 0.75 19.24 0.42
N ALA A 25 2.00 18.95 0.77
CA ALA A 25 2.59 17.66 0.51
C ALA A 25 1.64 16.63 1.13
N ALA A 26 0.99 15.83 0.29
CA ALA A 26 0.18 14.72 0.74
C ALA A 26 1.13 13.76 1.45
N SER A 27 1.13 13.79 2.77
CA SER A 27 1.72 12.72 3.57
C SER A 27 0.94 11.47 3.19
N ASP A 28 1.57 10.53 2.49
CA ASP A 28 0.99 9.21 2.29
C ASP A 28 0.55 8.70 3.67
N PRO A 29 -0.68 8.16 3.80
CA PRO A 29 -1.10 7.58 5.07
C PRO A 29 -0.06 6.54 5.45
N VAL A 30 0.63 6.76 6.57
CA VAL A 30 1.44 5.73 7.22
C VAL A 30 0.44 4.69 7.68
N ILE A 31 0.09 3.78 6.78
CA ILE A 31 -0.66 2.58 7.10
C ILE A 31 0.18 1.85 8.14
N ASP A 32 -0.42 1.41 9.24
CA ASP A 32 0.21 0.57 10.28
C ASP A 32 0.63 -0.78 9.67
N GLN A 33 1.75 -0.75 8.96
CA GLN A 33 2.35 -1.88 8.28
C GLN A 33 3.45 -2.42 9.17
N LYS A 34 3.30 -3.69 9.55
CA LYS A 34 4.29 -4.44 10.30
C LYS A 34 5.15 -5.23 9.34
N ALA A 35 6.46 -5.17 9.53
CA ALA A 35 7.38 -6.05 8.84
C ALA A 35 7.27 -7.46 9.43
N GLY A 36 7.04 -8.44 8.56
CA GLY A 36 7.14 -9.86 8.86
C GLY A 36 8.59 -10.32 8.92
N SER A 37 8.78 -11.57 9.33
CA SER A 37 10.11 -12.17 9.37
C SER A 37 10.62 -12.43 7.96
N LEU A 38 11.90 -12.15 7.71
CA LEU A 38 12.56 -12.57 6.47
C LEU A 38 12.61 -14.10 6.42
N GLY A 39 12.15 -14.69 5.33
CA GLY A 39 12.13 -16.14 5.20
C GLY A 39 11.90 -16.62 3.78
N ARG A 40 12.02 -17.93 3.57
CA ARG A 40 11.77 -18.54 2.26
C ARG A 40 10.29 -18.73 2.03
N VAL A 41 9.83 -18.58 0.80
CA VAL A 41 8.48 -19.01 0.43
C VAL A 41 8.46 -20.54 0.40
N ILE A 42 7.55 -21.13 1.18
CA ILE A 42 7.40 -22.59 1.31
C ILE A 42 6.01 -23.08 0.86
N GLY A 43 5.15 -22.16 0.42
CA GLY A 43 3.87 -22.52 -0.15
C GLY A 43 3.10 -21.28 -0.60
N ILE A 44 2.36 -21.43 -1.69
CA ILE A 44 1.41 -20.45 -2.19
C ILE A 44 0.13 -21.19 -2.50
N ARG A 45 -1.01 -20.63 -2.09
CA ARG A 45 -2.32 -21.08 -2.52
C ARG A 45 -3.05 -19.94 -3.19
N ILE A 46 -3.52 -20.20 -4.40
CA ILE A 46 -4.44 -19.33 -5.14
C ILE A 46 -5.83 -19.96 -5.03
N VAL A 47 -6.79 -19.21 -4.50
CA VAL A 47 -8.17 -19.65 -4.34
C VAL A 47 -8.97 -19.10 -5.50
N THR A 48 -9.51 -19.97 -6.34
CA THR A 48 -10.27 -19.57 -7.53
C THR A 48 -11.69 -19.10 -7.16
N PRO A 49 -12.29 -18.18 -7.93
CA PRO A 49 -13.71 -17.86 -7.82
C PRO A 49 -14.57 -19.13 -7.87
N GLY A 50 -15.58 -19.21 -6.98
CA GLY A 50 -16.46 -20.38 -6.85
C GLY A 50 -16.01 -21.40 -5.80
N SER A 51 -14.79 -21.30 -5.27
CA SER A 51 -14.41 -22.05 -4.07
C SER A 51 -15.10 -21.48 -2.83
N ARG A 52 -15.43 -22.34 -1.86
CA ARG A 52 -15.98 -21.93 -0.55
C ARG A 52 -15.11 -20.89 0.14
N ASP A 53 -13.79 -21.04 0.02
CA ASP A 53 -12.82 -20.20 0.74
C ASP A 53 -12.59 -18.85 0.04
N HIS A 54 -13.01 -18.69 -1.23
CA HIS A 54 -12.72 -17.51 -2.03
C HIS A 54 -13.35 -16.24 -1.44
N ALA A 55 -14.51 -16.39 -0.80
CA ALA A 55 -15.18 -15.29 -0.12
C ALA A 55 -14.35 -14.76 1.06
N SER A 56 -13.63 -15.63 1.75
CA SER A 56 -12.79 -15.26 2.90
C SER A 56 -11.46 -14.68 2.46
N TYR A 57 -10.77 -15.31 1.50
CA TYR A 57 -9.51 -14.82 0.95
C TYR A 57 -9.31 -15.32 -0.48
N HIS A 58 -8.62 -14.54 -1.31
CA HIS A 58 -8.29 -14.94 -2.68
C HIS A 58 -7.04 -15.82 -2.75
N GLY A 59 -6.21 -15.81 -1.72
CA GLY A 59 -5.06 -16.68 -1.61
C GLY A 59 -4.21 -16.38 -0.38
N PHE A 60 -3.14 -17.17 -0.23
CA PHE A 60 -2.13 -16.93 0.79
C PHE A 60 -0.73 -17.36 0.34
N VAL A 61 0.27 -16.73 0.93
CA VAL A 61 1.69 -17.13 0.86
C VAL A 61 2.12 -17.56 2.25
N ARG A 62 2.86 -18.66 2.33
CA ARG A 62 3.44 -19.17 3.56
C ARG A 62 4.96 -19.03 3.49
N THR A 63 5.55 -18.32 4.44
CA THR A 63 6.99 -18.16 4.56
C THR A 63 7.53 -18.97 5.74
N LYS A 64 8.80 -19.37 5.66
CA LYS A 64 9.53 -20.01 6.76
C LYS A 64 10.80 -19.21 7.05
N PRO A 65 10.83 -18.49 8.18
CA PRO A 65 12.04 -17.86 8.68
C PRO A 65 13.10 -18.90 9.04
N PRO A 66 14.40 -18.55 9.03
CA PRO A 66 15.47 -19.46 9.45
C PRO A 66 15.30 -19.93 10.90
N LEU A 67 14.86 -19.02 11.78
CA LEU A 67 14.55 -19.25 13.18
C LEU A 67 13.12 -18.78 13.41
N GLY A 68 12.18 -19.71 13.58
CA GLY A 68 10.78 -19.39 13.80
C GLY A 68 9.84 -20.33 13.08
N ASP A 69 8.56 -20.27 13.41
CA ASP A 69 7.52 -21.10 12.79
C ASP A 69 7.11 -20.57 11.41
N PRO A 70 6.50 -21.42 10.56
CA PRO A 70 5.88 -20.95 9.33
C PRO A 70 4.87 -19.85 9.60
N GLU A 71 4.90 -18.81 8.77
CA GLU A 71 4.00 -17.67 8.84
C GLU A 71 3.14 -17.62 7.58
N THR A 72 1.83 -17.41 7.74
CA THR A 72 0.89 -17.32 6.61
C THR A 72 0.41 -15.88 6.46
N TYR A 73 0.41 -15.40 5.23
CA TYR A 73 -0.03 -14.06 4.85
C TYR A 73 -1.09 -14.17 3.76
N TYR A 74 -2.28 -13.64 4.02
CA TYR A 74 -3.45 -13.72 3.17
C TYR A 74 -3.61 -12.46 2.31
N TRP A 75 -4.33 -12.56 1.20
CA TRP A 75 -4.78 -11.41 0.43
C TRP A 75 -6.20 -11.62 -0.12
N GLY A 76 -6.91 -10.52 -0.33
CA GLY A 76 -8.26 -10.48 -0.89
C GLY A 76 -9.34 -11.03 0.06
N GLY A 77 -10.54 -11.19 -0.50
CA GLY A 77 -11.72 -11.66 0.23
C GLY A 77 -12.15 -10.74 1.37
N SER A 78 -12.98 -11.26 2.27
CA SER A 78 -13.48 -10.55 3.45
C SER A 78 -12.43 -10.42 4.56
N SER A 79 -11.45 -11.33 4.64
CA SER A 79 -10.37 -11.25 5.64
C SER A 79 -9.44 -10.07 5.38
N CYS A 80 -9.12 -9.81 4.10
CA CYS A 80 -8.17 -8.78 3.67
C CYS A 80 -8.75 -7.93 2.52
N PRO A 81 -9.81 -7.15 2.76
CA PRO A 81 -10.62 -6.52 1.72
C PRO A 81 -9.87 -5.43 0.94
N ALA A 82 -8.94 -4.72 1.59
CA ALA A 82 -8.18 -3.64 0.97
C ALA A 82 -6.97 -4.15 0.18
N GLN A 83 -6.52 -5.38 0.42
CA GLN A 83 -5.27 -5.91 -0.10
C GLN A 83 -5.54 -6.89 -1.22
N LYS A 84 -5.17 -6.53 -2.45
CA LYS A 84 -5.27 -7.42 -3.62
C LYS A 84 -3.92 -7.48 -4.29
N LEU A 85 -3.40 -8.69 -4.48
CA LEU A 85 -2.25 -8.90 -5.34
C LEU A 85 -2.70 -8.95 -6.80
N THR A 86 -1.92 -8.32 -7.66
CA THR A 86 -2.06 -8.49 -9.12
C THR A 86 -1.50 -9.83 -9.55
N GLU A 87 -1.89 -10.31 -10.74
CA GLU A 87 -1.35 -11.56 -11.31
C GLU A 87 0.18 -11.51 -11.44
N ALA A 88 0.74 -10.35 -11.79
CA ALA A 88 2.19 -10.15 -11.87
C ALA A 88 2.87 -10.32 -10.50
N GLN A 89 2.29 -9.76 -9.43
CA GLN A 89 2.82 -9.91 -8.07
C GLN A 89 2.71 -11.35 -7.57
N VAL A 90 1.62 -12.06 -7.90
CA VAL A 90 1.49 -13.50 -7.61
C VAL A 90 2.55 -14.29 -8.38
N GLY A 91 2.82 -13.94 -9.64
CA GLY A 91 3.88 -14.55 -10.45
C GLY A 91 5.26 -14.44 -9.78
N VAL A 92 5.60 -13.25 -9.27
CA VAL A 92 6.85 -13.03 -8.52
C VAL A 92 6.95 -13.93 -7.29
N LEU A 93 5.86 -14.11 -6.54
CA LEU A 93 5.86 -15.04 -5.40
C LEU A 93 6.02 -16.50 -5.86
N VAL A 94 5.41 -16.89 -6.97
CA VAL A 94 5.58 -18.24 -7.55
C VAL A 94 7.02 -18.48 -7.98
N ASP A 95 7.68 -17.48 -8.55
CA ASP A 95 9.10 -17.57 -8.90
C ASP A 95 9.97 -17.65 -7.63
N ALA A 96 9.66 -16.87 -6.59
CA ALA A 96 10.28 -16.99 -5.27
C ALA A 96 10.12 -18.38 -4.64
N LEU A 97 8.95 -19.00 -4.85
CA LEU A 97 8.71 -20.38 -4.42
C LEU A 97 9.59 -21.34 -5.23
N ARG A 98 9.74 -21.16 -6.55
CA ARG A 98 10.58 -22.05 -7.38
C ARG A 98 12.07 -21.95 -7.04
N ASP A 99 12.55 -20.74 -6.79
CA ASP A 99 13.95 -20.43 -6.51
C ASP A 99 14.33 -20.64 -5.03
N HIS A 100 13.84 -21.73 -4.43
CA HIS A 100 13.86 -22.09 -3.00
C HIS A 100 15.20 -21.86 -2.25
N GLN A 101 16.34 -21.75 -2.93
CA GLN A 101 17.65 -21.56 -2.30
C GLN A 101 18.21 -20.15 -2.37
N GLN A 102 17.74 -19.31 -3.29
CA GLN A 102 18.37 -18.01 -3.57
C GLN A 102 17.47 -16.82 -3.24
N LEU A 103 16.17 -17.02 -3.08
CA LEU A 103 15.25 -15.92 -2.82
C LEU A 103 14.60 -16.05 -1.44
N GLN A 104 14.79 -15.00 -0.64
CA GLN A 104 14.04 -14.78 0.59
C GLN A 104 13.03 -13.67 0.36
N VAL A 105 11.91 -13.75 1.08
CA VAL A 105 10.83 -12.77 1.03
C VAL A 105 10.68 -12.15 2.40
N ARG A 106 10.58 -10.82 2.46
CA ARG A 106 10.16 -10.09 3.66
C ARG A 106 8.74 -9.56 3.44
N PRO A 107 7.73 -10.18 4.06
CA PRO A 107 6.35 -9.69 3.97
C PRO A 107 6.18 -8.40 4.76
N TYR A 108 5.34 -7.50 4.28
CA TYR A 108 4.77 -6.41 5.06
C TYR A 108 3.28 -6.64 5.17
N TYR A 109 2.74 -6.55 6.38
CA TYR A 109 1.36 -6.92 6.64
C TYR A 109 0.68 -5.95 7.59
N THR A 110 -0.63 -5.92 7.52
CA THR A 110 -1.49 -5.38 8.58
C THR A 110 -2.39 -6.50 9.11
N LEU A 111 -3.03 -6.28 10.26
CA LEU A 111 -3.99 -7.24 10.78
C LEU A 111 -5.37 -7.00 10.16
N GLY A 112 -5.93 -8.04 9.56
CA GLY A 112 -7.30 -8.06 9.04
C GLY A 112 -8.30 -8.59 10.06
N GLU A 113 -9.45 -9.01 9.55
CA GLU A 113 -10.47 -9.69 10.34
C GLU A 113 -9.90 -10.94 11.01
N ALA A 114 -10.39 -11.27 12.21
CA ALA A 114 -9.91 -12.42 13.01
C ALA A 114 -8.39 -12.45 13.27
N ALA A 115 -7.71 -11.29 13.19
CA ALA A 115 -6.26 -11.15 13.32
C ALA A 115 -5.44 -11.88 12.24
N ASP A 116 -6.03 -12.12 11.06
CA ASP A 116 -5.31 -12.61 9.89
C ASP A 116 -4.23 -11.62 9.45
N ARG A 117 -3.06 -12.11 9.03
CA ARG A 117 -1.99 -11.25 8.49
C ARG A 117 -2.27 -10.94 7.03
N CYS A 118 -2.73 -9.74 6.74
CA CYS A 118 -3.02 -9.28 5.39
C CYS A 118 -1.78 -8.75 4.70
N LEU A 119 -1.33 -9.44 3.66
CA LEU A 119 -0.15 -9.08 2.89
C LEU A 119 -0.39 -7.76 2.14
N MET A 120 0.42 -6.76 2.45
CA MET A 120 0.36 -5.42 1.85
C MET A 120 1.45 -5.19 0.82
N ALA A 121 2.65 -5.67 1.12
CA ALA A 121 3.81 -5.59 0.25
C ALA A 121 4.78 -6.72 0.58
N PHE A 122 5.81 -6.88 -0.23
CA PHE A 122 6.92 -7.78 0.07
C PHE A 122 8.19 -7.32 -0.62
N ASP A 123 9.32 -7.51 0.05
CA ASP A 123 10.64 -7.38 -0.58
C ASP A 123 11.14 -8.75 -1.01
N LEU A 124 11.87 -8.78 -2.13
CA LEU A 124 12.70 -9.91 -2.53
C LEU A 124 14.13 -9.62 -2.12
N VAL A 125 14.75 -10.57 -1.43
CA VAL A 125 16.12 -10.45 -0.94
C VAL A 125 16.91 -11.68 -1.40
N ALA A 126 18.08 -11.45 -1.98
CA ALA A 126 19.00 -12.53 -2.32
C ALA A 126 19.45 -13.24 -1.02
N GLY A 127 19.39 -14.57 -1.02
CA GLY A 127 19.72 -15.44 0.10
C GLY A 127 21.18 -15.80 0.22
#